data_AF-A0A417HMW6-F1
#
_entry.id   AF-A0A417HMW6-F1
#
_cell.length_a   1.000
_cell.length_b   1.000
_cell.length_c   1.000
_cell.angle_alpha   90.00
_cell.angle_beta   90.00
_cell.angle_gamma   90.00
#
_symmetry.space_group_name_H-M   'P 1'
#
loop_
_entity.id
_entity.type
_entity.pdbx_description
1 polymer ?
#
loop_
_entity_poly.entity_id
_entity_poly.type
_entity_poly.pdbx_seq_one_letter_code
_entity_poly.pdbx_strand_id
1 'polypeptide(L)'
;MNRNGLRNKKGGFPVKKRFCALVLSLLFFCACISPLPTRAAPSVIFTAINDTFLRNLTPSTMPTIIGGLPYVPYTAFTAAPNPGLMGKYDRVNNQLVLYNINHILTFDMANAITRDEQGNVYPANAVRYNGTYYVPARVVCDAFGFRYSYLSSTLLGPVIRINTDDSGISDEDLVSKGFSVMRSIYDQYQATYNQGTDPDPDTPTPPTPVDPDTPTDPGEPEIPDTSGEPDTPETPNAKVVYLAIQGDMNEYTAEILDILDSNNYTAAFFVTPRSQGQNSDYLLRAAASGHVIGNNLYGDGSTFQSTEELLRQAQDTQDVIQAVTKTHSRALMVPGGSQNLSQEERDALIQAGYRLWDPSGDTRLWGSASAIYSSCVSLLENTSGNVVLSLMSNPSSVQALSSLVSYFRQNNCEIRPISETITPINQIREMR
;
A
#
# COMPACT_ATOMS: atom_id res chain seq x y z
N MET A 1 75.61 -64.74 -50.42
CA MET A 1 76.61 -63.84 -49.78
C MET A 1 76.34 -62.44 -50.33
N ASN A 2 76.00 -61.39 -49.60
CA ASN A 2 76.57 -60.89 -48.37
C ASN A 2 75.49 -60.11 -47.57
N ARG A 3 75.73 -59.95 -46.26
CA ARG A 3 74.78 -59.61 -45.19
C ARG A 3 74.79 -58.12 -44.80
N ASN A 4 73.68 -57.73 -44.15
CA ASN A 4 73.51 -56.78 -43.03
C ASN A 4 73.38 -55.26 -43.27
N GLY A 5 72.37 -54.67 -42.61
CA GLY A 5 72.30 -53.24 -42.30
C GLY A 5 70.96 -52.80 -41.69
N LEU A 6 70.93 -52.60 -40.37
CA LEU A 6 69.81 -52.22 -39.50
C LEU A 6 69.05 -50.92 -39.88
N ARG A 7 67.73 -50.89 -39.60
CA ARG A 7 67.00 -50.00 -38.63
C ARG A 7 65.49 -50.03 -38.94
N ASN A 8 64.60 -50.43 -38.00
CA ASN A 8 63.94 -49.60 -36.96
C ASN A 8 63.33 -48.30 -37.52
N LYS A 9 62.09 -47.87 -37.26
CA LYS A 9 61.05 -48.30 -36.31
C LYS A 9 59.75 -47.55 -36.69
N LYS A 10 58.64 -48.30 -36.70
CA LYS A 10 57.27 -47.99 -36.24
C LYS A 10 56.79 -46.52 -36.14
N GLY A 11 55.56 -46.30 -36.63
CA GLY A 11 54.49 -45.82 -35.74
C GLY A 11 53.47 -44.83 -36.32
N GLY A 12 52.23 -45.29 -36.52
CA GLY A 12 51.03 -44.56 -36.09
C GLY A 12 50.38 -43.55 -37.05
N PHE A 13 49.47 -44.03 -37.90
CA PHE A 13 48.35 -43.27 -38.49
C PHE A 13 47.25 -43.00 -37.40
N PRO A 14 46.28 -42.09 -37.58
CA PRO A 14 46.26 -40.77 -36.95
C PRO A 14 45.00 -40.48 -36.11
N VAL A 15 45.16 -39.86 -34.93
CA VAL A 15 44.05 -39.43 -34.05
C VAL A 15 43.69 -37.95 -34.28
N LYS A 16 43.68 -37.47 -35.52
CA LYS A 16 43.36 -36.05 -35.84
C LYS A 16 41.97 -35.80 -36.42
N LYS A 17 41.19 -36.83 -36.75
CA LYS A 17 39.83 -36.65 -37.32
C LYS A 17 38.67 -36.84 -36.33
N ARG A 18 38.92 -37.32 -35.11
CA ARG A 18 37.87 -37.48 -34.08
C ARG A 18 37.73 -36.29 -33.13
N PHE A 19 38.66 -35.33 -33.16
CA PHE A 19 38.61 -34.14 -32.31
C PHE A 19 37.84 -32.97 -32.96
N CYS A 20 37.85 -32.86 -34.30
CA CYS A 20 37.10 -31.80 -34.99
C CYS A 20 35.58 -32.05 -35.03
N ALA A 21 35.15 -33.31 -35.03
CA ALA A 21 33.71 -33.64 -35.02
C ALA A 21 33.05 -33.32 -33.66
N LEU A 22 33.80 -33.40 -32.55
CA LEU A 22 33.32 -33.10 -31.21
C LEU A 22 33.25 -31.58 -30.93
N VAL A 23 34.13 -30.80 -31.57
CA VAL A 23 34.13 -29.33 -31.46
C VAL A 23 33.05 -28.70 -32.36
N LEU A 24 32.74 -29.29 -33.53
CA LEU A 24 31.62 -28.85 -34.35
C LEU A 24 30.25 -29.25 -33.79
N SER A 25 30.13 -30.38 -33.07
CA SER A 25 28.89 -30.74 -32.38
C SER A 25 28.62 -29.88 -31.14
N LEU A 26 29.66 -29.35 -30.48
CA LEU A 26 29.49 -28.38 -29.39
C LEU A 26 29.08 -26.99 -29.91
N LEU A 27 29.60 -26.58 -31.07
CA LEU A 27 29.26 -25.28 -31.68
C LEU A 27 27.84 -25.27 -32.29
N PHE A 28 27.33 -26.41 -32.76
CA PHE A 28 25.93 -26.53 -33.20
C PHE A 28 24.92 -26.70 -32.05
N PHE A 29 25.35 -27.14 -30.86
CA PHE A 29 24.48 -27.19 -29.69
C PHE A 29 24.30 -25.81 -29.02
N CYS A 30 25.22 -24.87 -29.22
CA CYS A 30 25.05 -23.48 -28.78
C CYS A 30 24.17 -22.63 -29.72
N ALA A 31 23.86 -23.10 -30.94
CA ALA A 31 23.03 -22.37 -31.90
C ALA A 31 21.53 -22.69 -31.82
N CYS A 32 21.13 -23.66 -30.98
CA CYS A 32 19.74 -24.01 -30.71
C CYS A 32 19.26 -23.58 -29.31
N ILE A 33 20.02 -22.71 -28.64
CA ILE A 33 19.45 -21.94 -27.54
C ILE A 33 18.60 -20.88 -28.24
N SER A 34 17.30 -21.16 -28.38
CA SER A 34 16.31 -20.15 -28.75
C SER A 34 16.65 -18.88 -27.96
N PRO A 35 16.76 -17.70 -28.60
CA PRO A 35 16.95 -16.48 -27.85
C PRO A 35 15.86 -16.48 -26.79
N LEU A 36 16.26 -16.55 -25.52
CA LEU A 36 15.37 -16.20 -24.43
C LEU A 36 14.72 -14.88 -24.86
N PRO A 37 13.39 -14.72 -24.79
CA PRO A 37 12.77 -13.46 -25.14
C PRO A 37 13.50 -12.40 -24.33
N THR A 38 14.33 -11.59 -25.00
CA THR A 38 14.85 -10.35 -24.46
C THR A 38 13.63 -9.47 -24.33
N ARG A 39 12.91 -9.63 -23.21
CA ARG A 39 11.93 -8.64 -22.78
C ARG A 39 12.74 -7.38 -22.63
N ALA A 40 12.42 -6.36 -23.44
CA ALA A 40 12.97 -5.03 -23.24
C ALA A 40 12.79 -4.68 -21.76
N ALA A 41 13.79 -4.06 -21.14
CA ALA A 41 13.63 -3.60 -19.77
C ALA A 41 12.37 -2.70 -19.73
N PRO A 42 11.39 -2.98 -18.85
CA PRO A 42 10.18 -2.21 -18.78
C PRO A 42 10.53 -0.74 -18.52
N SER A 43 9.99 0.17 -19.32
CA SER A 43 10.22 1.60 -19.14
C SER A 43 9.50 2.08 -17.88
N VAL A 44 10.26 2.50 -16.87
CA VAL A 44 9.70 3.11 -15.66
C VAL A 44 9.21 4.52 -15.99
N ILE A 45 7.93 4.78 -15.69
CA ILE A 45 7.35 6.12 -15.73
C ILE A 45 7.10 6.55 -14.29
N PHE A 46 7.81 7.59 -13.86
CA PHE A 46 7.68 8.10 -12.51
C PHE A 46 6.45 8.99 -12.40
N THR A 47 5.74 8.90 -11.27
CA THR A 47 4.71 9.87 -10.92
C THR A 47 5.15 10.64 -9.69
N ALA A 48 5.00 11.95 -9.72
CA ALA A 48 5.22 12.83 -8.58
C ALA A 48 3.95 13.60 -8.26
N ILE A 49 3.65 13.73 -6.97
CA ILE A 49 2.61 14.60 -6.45
C ILE A 49 3.33 15.73 -5.71
N ASN A 50 3.09 16.97 -6.14
CA ASN A 50 3.80 18.16 -5.70
C ASN A 50 5.32 17.96 -5.82
N ASP A 51 6.03 17.93 -4.70
CA ASP A 51 7.49 17.81 -4.65
C ASP A 51 7.97 16.40 -4.30
N THR A 52 7.05 15.42 -4.29
CA THR A 52 7.32 14.05 -3.81
C THR A 52 7.01 13.01 -4.89
N PHE A 53 7.98 12.13 -5.16
CA PHE A 53 7.76 10.97 -6.02
C PHE A 53 6.93 9.90 -5.31
N LEU A 54 5.92 9.37 -6.00
CA LEU A 54 5.20 8.17 -5.59
C LEU A 54 6.17 6.99 -5.56
N ARG A 55 6.21 6.30 -4.42
CA ARG A 55 7.01 5.09 -4.21
C ARG A 55 6.12 3.87 -4.43
N ASN A 56 6.75 2.69 -4.56
CA ASN A 56 6.06 1.40 -4.71
C ASN A 56 5.29 1.22 -6.04
N LEU A 57 5.91 1.63 -7.16
CA LEU A 57 5.40 1.28 -8.49
C LEU A 57 5.52 -0.24 -8.72
N THR A 58 4.40 -0.92 -8.95
CA THR A 58 4.33 -2.33 -9.36
C THR A 58 3.98 -2.42 -10.84
N PRO A 59 4.19 -3.55 -11.54
CA PRO A 59 3.72 -3.71 -12.92
C PRO A 59 2.20 -3.45 -13.08
N SER A 60 1.41 -3.79 -12.05
CA SER A 60 -0.02 -3.51 -11.99
C SER A 60 -0.40 -2.03 -11.80
N THR A 61 0.50 -1.22 -11.25
CA THR A 61 0.28 0.22 -10.97
C THR A 61 1.20 1.17 -11.75
N MET A 62 2.08 0.64 -12.61
CA MET A 62 3.03 1.42 -13.40
C MET A 62 2.28 2.34 -14.38
N PRO A 63 2.46 3.67 -14.30
CA PRO A 63 1.90 4.59 -15.28
C PRO A 63 2.28 4.17 -16.71
N THR A 64 1.40 4.49 -17.65
CA THR A 64 1.53 4.03 -19.04
C THR A 64 1.18 5.15 -20.02
N ILE A 65 1.56 4.96 -21.28
CA ILE A 65 1.24 5.89 -22.37
C ILE A 65 0.23 5.23 -23.31
N ILE A 66 -0.95 5.82 -23.44
CA ILE A 66 -2.03 5.31 -24.29
C ILE A 66 -2.41 6.40 -25.27
N GLY A 67 -2.28 6.11 -26.57
CA GLY A 67 -2.53 7.11 -27.62
C GLY A 67 -1.64 8.36 -27.51
N GLY A 68 -0.44 8.22 -26.94
CA GLY A 68 0.48 9.34 -26.68
C GLY A 68 0.17 10.16 -25.43
N LEU A 69 -0.90 9.84 -24.69
CA LEU A 69 -1.27 10.52 -23.45
C LEU A 69 -0.76 9.75 -22.22
N PRO A 70 -0.21 10.44 -21.21
CA PRO A 70 0.16 9.79 -19.95
C PRO A 70 -1.05 9.46 -19.08
N TYR A 71 -1.14 8.18 -18.71
CA TYR A 71 -2.17 7.61 -17.86
C TYR A 71 -1.54 7.15 -16.54
N VAL A 72 -2.20 7.49 -15.43
CA VAL A 72 -1.85 7.04 -14.08
C VAL A 72 -3.01 6.25 -13.48
N PRO A 73 -2.77 5.34 -12.52
CA PRO A 73 -3.86 4.77 -11.73
C PRO A 73 -4.69 5.90 -11.10
N TYR A 74 -6.02 5.77 -11.09
CA TYR A 74 -6.88 6.82 -10.53
C TYR A 74 -6.58 7.12 -9.06
N THR A 75 -6.01 6.15 -8.35
CA THR A 75 -5.56 6.27 -6.96
C THR A 75 -4.46 7.31 -6.75
N ALA A 76 -3.71 7.68 -7.79
CA ALA A 76 -2.75 8.80 -7.73
C ALA A 76 -3.45 10.14 -7.41
N PHE A 77 -4.73 10.29 -7.76
CA PHE A 77 -5.52 11.48 -7.46
C PHE A 77 -6.31 11.38 -6.16
N THR A 78 -6.50 10.16 -5.64
CA THR A 78 -7.20 9.95 -4.37
C THR A 78 -6.27 9.85 -3.17
N ALA A 79 -4.96 9.94 -3.39
CA ALA A 79 -3.96 9.99 -2.32
C ALA A 79 -4.21 11.21 -1.44
N ALA A 80 -4.33 11.00 -0.13
CA ALA A 80 -4.45 12.07 0.86
C ALA A 80 -3.06 12.42 1.42
N PRO A 81 -2.83 13.69 1.82
CA PRO A 81 -3.77 14.81 1.80
C PRO A 81 -3.93 15.47 0.41
N ASN A 82 -3.02 15.21 -0.54
CA ASN A 82 -2.99 15.83 -1.87
C ASN A 82 -2.76 14.73 -2.92
N PRO A 83 -3.51 14.70 -4.05
CA PRO A 83 -4.60 15.60 -4.45
C PRO A 83 -5.92 15.42 -3.70
N GLY A 84 -6.06 14.37 -2.89
CA GLY A 84 -7.16 14.22 -1.95
C GLY A 84 -8.55 14.12 -2.58
N LEU A 85 -8.65 13.77 -3.86
CA LEU A 85 -9.95 13.54 -4.50
C LEU A 85 -10.60 12.28 -3.94
N MET A 86 -11.93 12.26 -3.94
CA MET A 86 -12.70 11.06 -3.68
C MET A 86 -12.92 10.32 -4.99
N GLY A 87 -12.82 8.99 -4.96
CA GLY A 87 -13.05 8.13 -6.13
C GLY A 87 -14.17 7.13 -5.85
N LYS A 88 -15.09 6.97 -6.79
CA LYS A 88 -16.14 5.94 -6.74
C LYS A 88 -16.31 5.30 -8.10
N TYR A 89 -16.31 3.98 -8.15
CA TYR A 89 -16.68 3.22 -9.34
C TYR A 89 -18.13 2.74 -9.24
N ASP A 90 -18.96 3.13 -10.20
CA ASP A 90 -20.31 2.62 -10.41
C ASP A 90 -20.26 1.47 -11.42
N ARG A 91 -20.48 0.25 -10.91
CA ARG A 91 -20.47 -0.98 -11.72
C ARG A 91 -21.68 -1.10 -12.63
N VAL A 92 -22.82 -0.54 -12.25
CA VAL A 92 -24.08 -0.66 -13.03
C VAL A 92 -23.96 0.17 -14.30
N ASN A 93 -23.45 1.39 -14.18
CA ASN A 93 -23.30 2.32 -15.29
C ASN A 93 -21.92 2.28 -15.96
N ASN A 94 -20.99 1.44 -15.46
CA ASN A 94 -19.60 1.36 -15.90
C ASN A 94 -18.91 2.75 -15.89
N GLN A 95 -19.06 3.46 -14.77
CA GLN A 95 -18.60 4.82 -14.60
C GLN A 95 -17.58 4.92 -13.47
N LEU A 96 -16.44 5.55 -13.73
CA LEU A 96 -15.53 5.98 -12.67
C LEU A 96 -15.79 7.47 -12.40
N VAL A 97 -16.05 7.82 -11.15
CA VAL A 97 -16.31 9.20 -10.74
C VAL A 97 -15.18 9.63 -9.80
N LEU A 98 -14.51 10.73 -10.15
CA LEU A 98 -13.60 11.45 -9.26
C LEU A 98 -14.29 12.73 -8.82
N TYR A 99 -14.19 13.12 -7.55
CA TYR A 99 -14.85 14.33 -7.07
C TYR A 99 -14.19 14.93 -5.82
N ASN A 100 -14.47 16.20 -5.58
CA ASN A 100 -14.29 16.85 -4.29
C ASN A 100 -15.57 17.64 -3.96
N ILE A 101 -15.52 18.53 -2.96
CA ILE A 101 -16.70 19.34 -2.59
C ILE A 101 -17.17 20.31 -3.68
N ASN A 102 -16.32 20.62 -4.67
CA ASN A 102 -16.55 21.65 -5.67
C ASN A 102 -16.80 21.10 -7.09
N HIS A 103 -16.18 19.97 -7.45
CA HIS A 103 -16.17 19.45 -8.81
C HIS A 103 -16.34 17.93 -8.85
N ILE A 104 -16.98 17.44 -9.91
CA ILE A 104 -17.21 16.02 -10.19
C ILE A 104 -16.79 15.74 -11.63
N LEU A 105 -15.86 14.81 -11.82
CA LEU A 105 -15.48 14.31 -13.13
C LEU A 105 -15.94 12.86 -13.29
N THR A 106 -16.78 12.60 -14.28
CA THR A 106 -17.31 11.28 -14.59
C THR A 106 -16.70 10.73 -15.87
N PHE A 107 -16.06 9.57 -15.74
CA PHE A 107 -15.56 8.73 -16.83
C PHE A 107 -16.59 7.65 -17.14
N ASP A 108 -17.46 7.90 -18.13
CA ASP A 108 -18.41 6.91 -18.64
C ASP A 108 -17.73 6.01 -19.66
N MET A 109 -17.24 4.87 -19.20
CA MET A 109 -16.49 3.92 -20.01
C MET A 109 -17.41 3.08 -20.89
N ALA A 110 -18.72 2.99 -20.59
CA ALA A 110 -19.70 2.34 -21.47
C ALA A 110 -19.89 3.14 -22.76
N ASN A 111 -19.95 4.47 -22.65
CA ASN A 111 -20.19 5.37 -23.78
C ASN A 111 -18.91 6.03 -24.32
N ALA A 112 -17.75 5.73 -23.72
CA ALA A 112 -16.48 6.36 -24.03
C ALA A 112 -16.49 7.90 -23.93
N ILE A 113 -17.27 8.45 -22.99
CA ILE A 113 -17.38 9.90 -22.73
C ILE A 113 -16.84 10.25 -21.34
N THR A 114 -16.03 11.30 -21.25
CA THR A 114 -15.65 11.94 -19.98
C THR A 114 -16.31 13.30 -19.88
N ARG A 115 -16.98 13.58 -18.75
CA ARG A 115 -17.69 14.84 -18.54
C ARG A 115 -17.69 15.31 -17.10
N ASP A 116 -17.79 16.62 -16.91
CA ASP A 116 -18.01 17.22 -15.59
C ASP A 116 -19.50 17.38 -15.25
N GLU A 117 -19.79 17.90 -14.06
CA GLU A 117 -21.16 18.14 -13.60
C GLU A 117 -21.93 19.21 -14.41
N GLN A 118 -21.23 20.06 -15.17
CA GLN A 118 -21.83 21.03 -16.09
C GLN A 118 -22.06 20.45 -17.50
N GLY A 119 -21.60 19.22 -17.76
CA GLY A 119 -21.74 18.54 -19.05
C GLY A 119 -20.65 18.92 -20.05
N ASN A 120 -19.57 19.60 -19.65
CA ASN A 120 -18.43 19.81 -20.53
C ASN A 120 -17.73 18.48 -20.79
N VAL A 121 -17.34 18.23 -22.04
CA VAL A 121 -16.74 16.96 -22.46
C VAL A 121 -15.23 17.10 -22.58
N TYR A 122 -14.50 16.10 -22.10
CA TYR A 122 -13.03 16.04 -22.10
C TYR A 122 -12.50 15.04 -23.14
N PRO A 123 -11.29 15.25 -23.69
CA PRO A 123 -10.82 14.56 -24.89
C PRO A 123 -10.34 13.11 -24.70
N ALA A 124 -10.36 12.57 -23.47
CA ALA A 124 -9.91 11.21 -23.19
C ALA A 124 -10.66 10.60 -22.00
N ASN A 125 -10.80 9.28 -22.01
CA ASN A 125 -11.53 8.51 -21.00
C ASN A 125 -10.62 7.60 -20.18
N ALA A 126 -11.12 7.16 -19.03
CA ALA A 126 -10.50 6.14 -18.21
C ALA A 126 -10.49 4.80 -18.95
N VAL A 127 -9.51 3.98 -18.62
CA VAL A 127 -9.34 2.64 -19.18
C VAL A 127 -9.06 1.65 -18.07
N ARG A 128 -9.52 0.42 -18.23
CA ARG A 128 -9.16 -0.66 -17.32
C ARG A 128 -7.87 -1.31 -17.81
N TYR A 129 -6.84 -1.29 -16.98
CA TYR A 129 -5.52 -1.83 -17.30
C TYR A 129 -4.92 -2.48 -16.05
N ASN A 130 -4.36 -3.68 -16.20
CA ASN A 130 -3.79 -4.49 -15.10
C ASN A 130 -4.64 -4.55 -13.82
N GLY A 131 -5.95 -4.76 -13.98
CA GLY A 131 -6.86 -4.95 -12.84
C GLY A 131 -7.31 -3.67 -12.14
N THR A 132 -6.79 -2.49 -12.50
CA THR A 132 -7.22 -1.19 -11.97
C THR A 132 -7.68 -0.24 -13.08
N TYR A 133 -8.21 0.92 -12.70
CA TYR A 133 -8.60 1.98 -13.62
C TYR A 133 -7.51 3.03 -13.72
N TYR A 134 -7.11 3.31 -14.95
CA TYR A 134 -6.18 4.36 -15.28
C TYR A 134 -6.94 5.54 -15.85
N VAL A 135 -6.55 6.74 -15.44
CA VAL A 135 -7.14 8.00 -15.88
C VAL A 135 -6.08 8.84 -16.61
N PRO A 136 -6.48 9.61 -17.65
CA PRO A 136 -5.57 10.52 -18.32
C PRO A 136 -5.20 11.66 -17.38
N ALA A 137 -3.93 11.71 -16.95
CA ALA A 137 -3.51 12.60 -15.86
C ALA A 137 -3.78 14.07 -16.16
N ARG A 138 -3.53 14.51 -17.41
CA ARG A 138 -3.84 15.86 -17.87
C ARG A 138 -5.33 16.20 -17.74
N VAL A 139 -6.22 15.28 -18.14
CA VAL A 139 -7.67 15.52 -18.12
C VAL A 139 -8.18 15.73 -16.70
N VAL A 140 -7.70 14.92 -15.76
CA VAL A 140 -8.06 15.09 -14.34
C VAL A 140 -7.49 16.41 -13.82
N CYS A 141 -6.24 16.74 -14.11
CA CYS A 141 -5.66 18.01 -13.69
C CYS A 141 -6.45 19.22 -14.25
N ASP A 142 -6.81 19.20 -15.53
CA ASP A 142 -7.57 20.27 -16.17
C ASP A 142 -8.96 20.43 -15.52
N ALA A 143 -9.65 19.33 -15.20
CA ALA A 143 -10.98 19.37 -14.58
C ALA A 143 -10.97 19.88 -13.13
N PHE A 144 -9.91 19.59 -12.36
CA PHE A 144 -9.82 19.97 -10.94
C PHE A 144 -8.94 21.20 -10.67
N GLY A 145 -8.41 21.83 -11.73
CA GLY A 145 -7.56 23.01 -11.62
C GLY A 145 -6.15 22.72 -11.07
N PHE A 146 -5.67 21.49 -11.18
CA PHE A 146 -4.30 21.15 -10.81
C PHE A 146 -3.33 21.49 -11.94
N ARG A 147 -2.08 21.81 -11.59
CA ARG A 147 -1.02 21.92 -12.59
C ARG A 147 -0.52 20.53 -13.00
N TYR A 148 -0.21 20.40 -14.27
CA TYR A 148 0.26 19.15 -14.87
C TYR A 148 1.56 19.39 -15.64
N SER A 149 2.56 18.54 -15.39
CA SER A 149 3.79 18.48 -16.19
C SER A 149 4.08 17.05 -16.64
N TYR A 150 4.61 16.92 -17.85
CA TYR A 150 5.15 15.66 -18.36
C TYR A 150 6.55 15.88 -18.92
N LEU A 151 7.54 15.33 -18.23
CA LEU A 151 8.95 15.41 -18.60
C LEU A 151 9.30 14.13 -19.35
N SER A 152 9.20 14.16 -20.68
CA SER A 152 9.41 12.98 -21.53
C SER A 152 10.87 12.49 -21.59
N SER A 153 11.82 13.29 -21.11
CA SER A 153 13.25 13.07 -21.34
C SER A 153 14.08 13.35 -20.09
N THR A 154 13.95 12.49 -19.08
CA THR A 154 14.87 12.47 -17.92
C THR A 154 15.79 11.24 -17.98
N LEU A 155 16.87 11.25 -17.20
CA LEU A 155 17.91 10.24 -17.26
C LEU A 155 17.44 8.82 -16.91
N LEU A 156 16.47 8.67 -16.00
CA LEU A 156 15.99 7.35 -15.54
C LEU A 156 14.65 6.94 -16.15
N GLY A 157 13.91 7.87 -16.74
CA GLY A 157 12.59 7.61 -17.34
C GLY A 157 11.68 8.85 -17.32
N PRO A 158 10.55 8.84 -18.04
CA PRO A 158 9.63 9.96 -18.04
C PRO A 158 9.06 10.26 -16.65
N VAL A 159 8.74 11.52 -16.38
CA VAL A 159 8.09 11.95 -15.13
C VAL A 159 6.75 12.60 -15.42
N ILE A 160 5.69 12.09 -14.79
CA ILE A 160 4.38 12.70 -14.71
C ILE A 160 4.31 13.44 -13.38
N ARG A 161 4.05 14.75 -13.39
CA ARG A 161 3.88 15.54 -12.17
C ARG A 161 2.46 16.09 -12.10
N ILE A 162 1.82 15.82 -10.97
CA ILE A 162 0.53 16.39 -10.56
C ILE A 162 0.85 17.36 -9.43
N ASN A 163 0.52 18.64 -9.60
CA ASN A 163 0.83 19.66 -8.61
C ASN A 163 -0.45 20.39 -8.18
N THR A 164 -0.78 20.30 -6.90
CA THR A 164 -2.07 20.69 -6.33
C THR A 164 -2.10 22.14 -5.87
N ASP A 165 -0.93 22.77 -5.77
CA ASP A 165 -0.76 24.18 -5.41
C ASP A 165 0.44 24.83 -6.14
N ASP A 166 0.61 26.14 -6.01
CA ASP A 166 1.68 26.90 -6.67
C ASP A 166 2.97 27.01 -5.84
N SER A 167 3.07 26.32 -4.70
CA SER A 167 4.16 26.50 -3.72
C SER A 167 5.35 25.55 -3.91
N GLY A 168 5.31 24.70 -4.93
CA GLY A 168 6.32 23.69 -5.20
C GLY A 168 7.59 24.18 -5.92
N ILE A 169 8.61 23.32 -5.95
CA ILE A 169 9.86 23.55 -6.69
C ILE A 169 9.67 23.43 -8.21
N SER A 170 10.65 23.89 -9.00
CA SER A 170 10.63 23.71 -10.46
C SER A 170 10.69 22.23 -10.85
N ASP A 171 10.26 21.89 -12.07
CA ASP A 171 10.34 20.52 -12.58
C ASP A 171 11.80 20.01 -12.67
N GLU A 172 12.74 20.91 -12.96
CA GLU A 172 14.18 20.63 -12.98
C GLU A 172 14.73 20.37 -11.57
N ASP A 173 14.31 21.17 -10.58
CA ASP A 173 14.66 20.97 -9.18
C ASP A 173 14.07 19.68 -8.61
N LEU A 174 12.85 19.32 -8.99
CA LEU A 174 12.21 18.07 -8.59
C LEU A 174 13.04 16.86 -9.07
N VAL A 175 13.40 16.84 -10.35
CA VAL A 175 14.17 15.73 -10.92
C VAL A 175 15.59 15.69 -10.35
N SER A 176 16.25 16.84 -10.21
CA SER A 176 17.64 16.89 -9.71
C SER A 176 17.73 16.51 -8.24
N LYS A 177 16.88 17.06 -7.35
CA LYS A 177 16.85 16.73 -5.92
C LYS A 177 16.30 15.34 -5.67
N GLY A 178 15.32 14.91 -6.47
CA GLY A 178 14.68 13.61 -6.38
C GLY A 178 15.44 12.49 -7.08
N PHE A 179 16.58 12.75 -7.74
CA PHE A 179 17.29 11.76 -8.55
C PHE A 179 17.62 10.48 -7.77
N SER A 180 18.09 10.61 -6.54
CA SER A 180 18.38 9.46 -5.67
C SER A 180 17.13 8.63 -5.35
N VAL A 181 15.98 9.30 -5.20
CA VAL A 181 14.67 8.64 -4.98
C VAL A 181 14.21 7.94 -6.25
N MET A 182 14.28 8.62 -7.40
CA MET A 182 13.96 8.01 -8.71
C MET A 182 14.82 6.77 -8.97
N ARG A 183 16.11 6.82 -8.63
CA ARG A 183 17.01 5.67 -8.75
C ARG A 183 16.57 4.52 -7.84
N SER A 184 16.24 4.80 -6.59
CA SER A 184 15.72 3.79 -5.66
C SER A 184 14.43 3.14 -6.18
N ILE A 185 13.50 3.93 -6.72
CA ILE A 185 12.24 3.42 -7.30
C ILE A 185 12.54 2.54 -8.51
N TYR A 186 13.44 2.98 -9.39
CA TYR A 186 13.87 2.20 -10.54
C TYR A 186 14.49 0.87 -10.13
N ASP A 187 15.44 0.89 -9.19
CA ASP A 187 16.13 -0.32 -8.71
C ASP A 187 15.15 -1.30 -8.05
N GLN A 188 14.20 -0.80 -7.24
CA GLN A 188 13.14 -1.60 -6.63
C GLN A 188 12.23 -2.23 -7.69
N TYR A 189 11.78 -1.45 -8.67
CA TYR A 189 10.93 -1.95 -9.75
C TYR A 189 11.62 -3.03 -10.58
N GLN A 190 12.89 -2.82 -10.93
CA GLN A 190 13.68 -3.81 -11.65
C GLN A 190 13.85 -5.10 -10.84
N ALA A 191 14.04 -5.00 -9.52
CA ALA A 191 14.11 -6.16 -8.65
C ALA A 191 12.80 -6.96 -8.63
N THR A 192 11.64 -6.28 -8.52
CA THR A 192 10.32 -6.92 -8.55
C THR A 192 10.02 -7.54 -9.91
N TYR A 193 10.30 -6.83 -11.01
CA TYR A 193 10.07 -7.33 -12.37
C TYR A 193 10.90 -8.60 -12.65
N ASN A 194 12.16 -8.63 -12.22
CA ASN A 194 13.04 -9.77 -12.42
C ASN A 194 12.65 -11.00 -11.58
N GLN A 195 11.86 -10.83 -10.52
CA GLN A 195 11.36 -11.93 -9.68
C GLN A 195 10.10 -12.61 -10.23
N GLY A 196 9.48 -12.07 -11.30
CA GLY A 196 8.33 -12.70 -11.97
C GLY A 196 7.06 -12.81 -11.10
N THR A 197 6.93 -11.94 -10.10
CA THR A 197 5.88 -12.00 -9.06
C THR A 197 4.55 -11.35 -9.44
N ASP A 198 4.38 -10.85 -10.67
CA ASP A 198 3.14 -10.24 -11.18
C ASP A 198 2.97 -10.61 -12.68
N PRO A 199 1.74 -10.77 -13.21
CA PRO A 199 1.53 -11.20 -14.58
C PRO A 199 2.08 -10.15 -15.56
N ASP A 200 2.62 -10.67 -16.66
CA ASP A 200 3.16 -9.89 -17.76
C ASP A 200 2.10 -8.92 -18.33
N PRO A 201 2.35 -7.60 -18.34
CA PRO A 201 1.42 -6.61 -18.90
C PRO A 201 1.11 -6.84 -20.39
N ASP A 202 1.93 -7.63 -21.10
CA ASP A 202 1.77 -7.91 -22.53
C ASP A 202 1.12 -9.28 -22.83
N THR A 203 0.64 -10.03 -21.83
CA THR A 203 -0.07 -11.29 -22.09
C THR A 203 -1.58 -11.04 -22.24
N PRO A 204 -2.17 -11.19 -23.45
CA PRO A 204 -3.61 -11.15 -23.60
C PRO A 204 -4.21 -12.32 -22.82
N THR A 205 -5.06 -12.03 -21.84
CA THR A 205 -5.85 -13.08 -21.19
C THR A 205 -6.86 -13.60 -22.23
N PRO A 206 -6.85 -14.91 -22.59
CA PRO A 206 -7.85 -15.45 -23.50
C PRO A 206 -9.24 -15.37 -22.85
N PRO A 207 -10.31 -15.04 -23.59
CA PRO A 207 -11.66 -15.12 -23.06
C PRO A 207 -11.97 -16.59 -22.70
N THR A 208 -12.35 -16.83 -21.45
CA THR A 208 -12.85 -18.14 -21.03
C THR A 208 -14.23 -18.37 -21.69
N PRO A 209 -14.52 -19.57 -22.24
CA PRO A 209 -15.76 -19.82 -22.97
C PRO A 209 -16.99 -19.75 -22.05
N VAL A 210 -18.04 -19.08 -22.52
CA VAL A 210 -19.39 -19.18 -21.92
C VAL A 210 -20.02 -20.45 -22.48
N ASP A 211 -20.35 -21.39 -21.59
CA ASP A 211 -21.12 -22.58 -21.94
C ASP A 211 -22.61 -22.20 -22.05
N PRO A 212 -23.29 -22.45 -23.19
CA PRO A 212 -24.65 -22.04 -23.42
C PRO A 212 -25.62 -23.18 -23.10
N ASP A 213 -26.16 -23.21 -21.88
CA ASP A 213 -27.39 -23.93 -21.60
C ASP A 213 -27.97 -23.49 -20.25
N THR A 214 -28.98 -22.63 -20.27
CA THR A 214 -30.22 -22.74 -19.47
C THR A 214 -31.19 -21.64 -19.92
N PRO A 215 -32.49 -21.93 -20.13
CA PRO A 215 -33.41 -21.08 -20.90
C PRO A 215 -34.08 -20.00 -20.05
N THR A 216 -34.35 -18.88 -20.72
CA THR A 216 -35.25 -17.80 -20.29
C THR A 216 -36.71 -18.26 -20.36
N ASP A 217 -37.52 -17.97 -19.34
CA ASP A 217 -38.97 -17.75 -19.50
C ASP A 217 -39.44 -16.63 -18.54
N PRO A 218 -40.30 -15.69 -18.98
CA PRO A 218 -40.62 -14.45 -18.28
C PRO A 218 -41.99 -14.51 -17.56
N GLY A 219 -42.07 -13.90 -16.39
CA GLY A 219 -43.34 -13.72 -15.68
C GLY A 219 -43.21 -12.69 -14.56
N GLU A 220 -43.71 -11.49 -14.82
CA GLU A 220 -43.96 -10.39 -13.87
C GLU A 220 -45.46 -10.40 -13.48
N PRO A 221 -46.00 -9.64 -12.50
CA PRO A 221 -45.49 -9.02 -11.24
C PRO A 221 -46.31 -9.46 -9.99
N GLU A 222 -45.81 -9.28 -8.76
CA GLU A 222 -46.64 -8.84 -7.61
C GLU A 222 -45.78 -8.08 -6.57
N ILE A 223 -46.27 -6.91 -6.11
CA ILE A 223 -45.71 -6.12 -5.00
C ILE A 223 -46.60 -6.39 -3.77
N PRO A 224 -46.04 -6.62 -2.57
CA PRO A 224 -46.34 -5.72 -1.46
C PRO A 224 -45.12 -5.35 -0.61
N ASP A 225 -45.04 -4.04 -0.36
CA ASP A 225 -44.39 -3.28 0.72
C ASP A 225 -43.83 -4.09 1.92
N THR A 226 -42.52 -3.97 2.20
CA THR A 226 -41.93 -4.10 3.54
C THR A 226 -40.58 -3.38 3.57
N SER A 227 -40.43 -2.45 4.50
CA SER A 227 -39.16 -1.84 4.89
C SER A 227 -38.13 -2.91 5.25
N GLY A 228 -37.06 -3.01 4.47
CA GLY A 228 -35.95 -3.93 4.70
C GLY A 228 -34.74 -3.43 3.92
N GLU A 229 -33.66 -3.22 4.66
CA GLU A 229 -32.31 -2.91 4.19
C GLU A 229 -31.90 -3.86 3.04
N PRO A 230 -31.24 -3.39 1.95
CA PRO A 230 -30.79 -4.30 0.91
C PRO A 230 -29.62 -5.13 1.43
N ASP A 231 -29.87 -6.41 1.65
CA ASP A 231 -28.86 -7.44 1.84
C ASP A 231 -27.89 -7.42 0.66
N THR A 232 -26.69 -6.93 0.94
CA THR A 232 -25.48 -7.16 0.15
C THR A 232 -25.26 -8.68 0.06
N PRO A 233 -24.84 -9.25 -1.09
CA PRO A 233 -24.44 -10.65 -1.12
C PRO A 233 -23.31 -10.82 -0.09
N GLU A 234 -23.49 -11.71 0.88
CA GLU A 234 -22.53 -11.97 1.94
C GLU A 234 -21.18 -12.36 1.33
N THR A 235 -20.29 -11.38 1.19
CA THR A 235 -18.85 -11.64 1.23
C THR A 235 -18.55 -12.25 2.59
N PRO A 236 -17.76 -13.34 2.68
CA PRO A 236 -17.39 -13.94 3.96
C PRO A 236 -16.93 -12.85 4.92
N ASN A 237 -17.63 -12.73 6.06
CA ASN A 237 -17.56 -11.65 7.03
C ASN A 237 -16.09 -11.20 7.26
N ALA A 238 -15.68 -10.10 6.62
CA ALA A 238 -14.29 -9.67 6.64
C ALA A 238 -13.92 -9.22 8.06
N LYS A 239 -12.88 -9.83 8.61
CA LYS A 239 -12.43 -9.56 9.98
C LYS A 239 -11.73 -8.20 10.03
N VAL A 240 -12.35 -7.19 10.63
CA VAL A 240 -11.70 -5.87 10.76
C VAL A 240 -10.63 -5.89 11.85
N VAL A 241 -9.45 -5.38 11.51
CA VAL A 241 -8.29 -5.30 12.39
C VAL A 241 -7.78 -3.86 12.45
N TYR A 242 -7.57 -3.37 13.66
CA TYR A 242 -6.93 -2.08 13.94
C TYR A 242 -5.52 -2.34 14.45
N LEU A 243 -4.51 -1.86 13.72
CA LEU A 243 -3.12 -1.97 14.13
C LEU A 243 -2.77 -0.79 15.05
N ALA A 244 -2.26 -1.10 16.25
CA ALA A 244 -1.84 -0.13 17.24
C ALA A 244 -0.34 -0.30 17.53
N ILE A 245 0.48 0.63 17.04
CA ILE A 245 1.93 0.62 17.26
C ILE A 245 2.24 1.49 18.48
N GLN A 246 3.00 0.94 19.42
CA GLN A 246 3.35 1.58 20.69
C GLN A 246 4.87 1.69 20.88
N GLY A 247 5.26 2.55 21.81
CA GLY A 247 6.65 2.75 22.23
C GLY A 247 7.25 4.03 21.69
N ASP A 248 8.53 4.25 21.99
CA ASP A 248 9.25 5.40 21.48
C ASP A 248 9.54 5.20 19.99
N MET A 249 9.26 6.21 19.17
CA MET A 249 9.49 6.12 17.73
C MET A 249 11.00 6.05 17.44
N ASN A 250 11.42 5.17 16.55
CA ASN A 250 12.82 4.85 16.27
C ASN A 250 12.98 4.28 14.85
N GLU A 251 14.16 3.78 14.50
CA GLU A 251 14.42 3.18 13.18
C GLU A 251 13.46 2.05 12.82
N TYR A 252 13.00 1.26 13.79
CA TYR A 252 12.01 0.20 13.56
C TYR A 252 10.62 0.76 13.28
N THR A 253 10.34 2.00 13.68
CA THR A 253 9.13 2.70 13.24
C THR A 253 9.17 2.93 11.75
N ALA A 254 10.32 3.32 11.19
CA ALA A 254 10.45 3.46 9.73
C ALA A 254 10.24 2.14 8.99
N GLU A 255 10.79 1.03 9.50
CA GLU A 255 10.55 -0.30 8.91
C GLU A 255 9.08 -0.73 9.02
N ILE A 256 8.42 -0.47 10.15
CA ILE A 256 6.98 -0.70 10.31
C ILE A 256 6.19 0.14 9.30
N LEU A 257 6.51 1.43 9.17
CA LEU A 257 5.89 2.32 8.19
C LEU A 257 6.12 1.81 6.76
N ASP A 258 7.32 1.34 6.42
CA ASP A 258 7.61 0.75 5.10
C ASP A 258 6.74 -0.49 4.84
N ILE A 259 6.55 -1.35 5.85
CA ILE A 259 5.67 -2.52 5.75
C ILE A 259 4.22 -2.05 5.57
N LEU A 260 3.73 -1.10 6.36
CA LEU A 260 2.37 -0.60 6.26
C LEU A 260 2.12 0.04 4.87
N ASP A 261 3.01 0.91 4.43
CA ASP A 261 2.97 1.59 3.13
C ASP A 261 2.97 0.57 1.98
N SER A 262 3.85 -0.44 2.03
CA SER A 262 3.97 -1.49 0.99
C SER A 262 2.73 -2.39 0.90
N ASN A 263 1.90 -2.42 1.94
CA ASN A 263 0.70 -3.25 2.02
C ASN A 263 -0.59 -2.43 2.00
N ASN A 264 -0.48 -1.11 1.84
CA ASN A 264 -1.58 -0.15 1.83
C ASN A 264 -2.44 -0.23 3.11
N TYR A 265 -1.76 -0.44 4.24
CA TYR A 265 -2.38 -0.54 5.56
C TYR A 265 -2.18 0.75 6.33
N THR A 266 -3.21 1.16 7.08
CA THR A 266 -3.12 2.27 8.02
C THR A 266 -3.12 1.74 9.45
N ALA A 267 -2.31 2.34 10.31
CA ALA A 267 -2.26 2.03 11.74
C ALA A 267 -2.49 3.29 12.58
N ALA A 268 -2.58 3.08 13.89
CA ALA A 268 -2.43 4.14 14.87
C ALA A 268 -1.11 3.99 15.61
N PHE A 269 -0.35 5.09 15.73
CA PHE A 269 0.89 5.17 16.48
C PHE A 269 0.61 5.88 17.79
N PHE A 270 0.62 5.13 18.90
CA PHE A 270 0.37 5.64 20.24
C PHE A 270 1.69 6.01 20.90
N VAL A 271 1.87 7.31 21.12
CA VAL A 271 3.14 7.91 21.55
C VAL A 271 3.06 8.54 22.93
N THR A 272 4.23 8.76 23.52
CA THR A 272 4.38 9.46 24.82
C THR A 272 5.07 10.82 24.60
N PRO A 273 5.15 11.70 25.63
CA PRO A 273 5.79 13.01 25.48
C PRO A 273 7.28 12.93 25.08
N ARG A 274 7.91 11.77 25.31
CA ARG A 274 9.30 11.47 24.92
C ARG A 274 9.53 11.44 23.41
N SER A 275 8.48 11.55 22.61
CA SER A 275 8.56 11.54 21.15
C SER A 275 8.92 12.91 20.54
N GLN A 276 9.13 13.94 21.37
CA GLN A 276 9.76 15.19 20.91
C GLN A 276 11.28 15.02 20.72
N GLY A 277 11.84 15.77 19.76
CA GLY A 277 13.28 15.82 19.51
C GLY A 277 13.69 14.96 18.32
N GLN A 278 14.78 14.18 18.45
CA GLN A 278 15.43 13.50 17.32
C GLN A 278 14.56 12.47 16.58
N ASN A 279 13.44 12.06 17.17
CA ASN A 279 12.52 11.06 16.61
C ASN A 279 11.22 11.67 16.05
N SER A 280 11.09 13.00 16.03
CA SER A 280 9.91 13.69 15.49
C SER A 280 9.67 13.40 14.02
N ASP A 281 10.71 13.08 13.27
CA ASP A 281 10.63 12.81 11.83
C ASP A 281 9.84 11.53 11.54
N TYR A 282 9.93 10.52 12.40
CA TYR A 282 9.12 9.31 12.30
C TYR A 282 7.64 9.59 12.56
N LEU A 283 7.35 10.46 13.53
CA LEU A 283 5.98 10.92 13.81
C LEU A 283 5.40 11.73 12.66
N LEU A 284 6.19 12.65 12.10
CA LEU A 284 5.82 13.44 10.93
C LEU A 284 5.55 12.54 9.73
N ARG A 285 6.45 11.58 9.46
CA ARG A 285 6.27 10.59 8.41
C ARG A 285 4.98 9.80 8.62
N ALA A 286 4.76 9.29 9.83
CA ALA A 286 3.57 8.51 10.13
C ALA A 286 2.27 9.32 9.90
N ALA A 287 2.23 10.58 10.35
CA ALA A 287 1.11 11.47 10.11
C ALA A 287 0.92 11.79 8.62
N ALA A 288 2.01 12.05 7.90
CA ALA A 288 1.99 12.34 6.45
C ALA A 288 1.55 11.13 5.62
N SER A 289 1.82 9.90 6.07
CA SER A 289 1.35 8.63 5.49
C SER A 289 -0.12 8.32 5.84
N GLY A 290 -0.85 9.23 6.51
CA GLY A 290 -2.27 9.05 6.82
C GLY A 290 -2.53 8.13 8.02
N HIS A 291 -1.52 7.84 8.84
CA HIS A 291 -1.72 7.12 10.10
C HIS A 291 -2.24 8.05 11.20
N VAL A 292 -2.97 7.49 12.15
CA VAL A 292 -3.40 8.24 13.33
C VAL A 292 -2.26 8.31 14.34
N ILE A 293 -1.95 9.50 14.81
CA ILE A 293 -1.03 9.69 15.93
C ILE A 293 -1.86 9.86 17.19
N GLY A 294 -1.87 8.83 18.02
CA GLY A 294 -2.66 8.73 19.23
C GLY A 294 -1.83 8.96 20.50
N ASN A 295 -2.53 9.22 21.58
CA ASN A 295 -1.97 9.44 22.89
C ASN A 295 -1.74 8.10 23.62
N ASN A 296 -0.54 7.86 24.15
CA ASN A 296 -0.29 6.71 25.01
C ASN A 296 -0.01 7.21 26.42
N LEU A 297 -0.84 6.79 27.37
CA LEU A 297 -0.49 6.95 28.78
C LEU A 297 0.80 6.17 29.06
N TYR A 298 1.61 6.63 30.02
CA TYR A 298 2.87 5.97 30.36
C TYR A 298 2.94 5.64 31.84
N GLY A 299 3.44 4.44 32.14
CA GLY A 299 3.39 3.81 33.47
C GLY A 299 2.98 2.35 33.36
N ASP A 300 2.93 1.63 34.48
CA ASP A 300 2.51 0.21 34.52
C ASP A 300 0.98 0.02 34.54
N GLY A 301 0.21 1.11 34.38
CA GLY A 301 -1.25 1.10 34.39
C GLY A 301 -1.86 0.78 35.75
N SER A 302 -1.05 0.56 36.80
CA SER A 302 -1.51 0.11 38.11
C SER A 302 -1.44 1.18 39.20
N THR A 303 -0.80 2.33 38.94
CA THR A 303 -0.77 3.46 39.88
C THR A 303 -0.51 4.78 39.16
N PHE A 304 -1.58 5.51 38.79
CA PHE A 304 -1.48 6.96 38.66
C PHE A 304 -1.56 7.57 40.06
N GLN A 305 -0.74 8.58 40.35
CA GLN A 305 -0.74 9.20 41.69
C GLN A 305 -2.04 9.98 41.95
N SER A 306 -2.70 10.47 40.89
CA SER A 306 -4.00 11.13 40.93
C SER A 306 -4.61 11.22 39.51
N THR A 307 -5.92 11.48 39.44
CA THR A 307 -6.63 11.81 38.19
C THR A 307 -6.06 13.06 37.51
N GLU A 308 -5.57 14.03 38.28
CA GLU A 308 -4.95 15.25 37.75
C GLU A 308 -3.64 14.93 37.01
N GLU A 309 -2.80 14.06 37.59
CA GLU A 309 -1.57 13.61 36.93
C GLU A 309 -1.88 12.84 35.65
N LEU A 310 -2.88 11.97 35.65
CA LEU A 310 -3.34 11.26 34.46
C LEU A 310 -3.74 12.22 33.33
N LEU A 311 -4.57 13.23 33.64
CA LEU A 311 -4.98 14.25 32.67
C LEU A 311 -3.79 15.08 32.18
N ARG A 312 -2.86 15.43 33.07
CA ARG A 312 -1.65 16.16 32.73
C ARG A 312 -0.78 15.38 31.75
N GLN A 313 -0.59 14.07 31.96
CA GLN A 313 0.16 13.21 31.03
C GLN A 313 -0.50 13.13 29.65
N ALA A 314 -1.83 13.02 29.63
CA ALA A 314 -2.58 13.03 28.38
C ALA A 314 -2.41 14.39 27.67
N GLN A 315 -2.49 15.51 28.40
CA GLN A 315 -2.30 16.83 27.81
C GLN A 315 -0.88 17.05 27.30
N ASP A 316 0.15 16.69 28.08
CA ASP A 316 1.56 16.83 27.68
C ASP A 316 1.83 16.09 26.36
N THR A 317 1.30 14.87 26.24
CA THR A 317 1.42 14.06 25.01
C THR A 317 0.65 14.71 23.85
N GLN A 318 -0.53 15.28 24.11
CA GLN A 318 -1.31 15.97 23.09
C GLN A 318 -0.59 17.20 22.54
N ASP A 319 0.06 17.97 23.41
CA ASP A 319 0.85 19.13 23.03
C ASP A 319 2.03 18.74 22.13
N VAL A 320 2.68 17.61 22.43
CA VAL A 320 3.74 17.03 21.60
C VAL A 320 3.23 16.67 20.20
N ILE A 321 2.11 15.96 20.13
CA ILE A 321 1.48 15.56 18.87
C ILE A 321 1.16 16.81 18.05
N GLN A 322 0.44 17.77 18.63
CA GLN A 322 0.05 18.99 17.94
C GLN A 322 1.26 19.84 17.51
N ALA A 323 2.31 19.92 18.32
CA ALA A 323 3.51 20.66 17.99
C ALA A 323 4.24 20.06 16.78
N VAL A 324 4.35 18.74 16.72
CA VAL A 324 5.08 18.01 15.67
C VAL A 324 4.24 17.87 14.41
N THR A 325 3.05 17.28 14.50
CA THR A 325 2.26 16.84 13.33
C THR A 325 1.24 17.88 12.85
N LYS A 326 0.97 18.90 13.67
CA LYS A 326 -0.15 19.84 13.47
C LYS A 326 -1.53 19.18 13.46
N THR A 327 -1.63 17.93 13.91
CA THR A 327 -2.90 17.21 14.06
C THR A 327 -3.35 17.23 15.51
N HIS A 328 -4.65 17.00 15.73
CA HIS A 328 -5.23 16.91 17.08
C HIS A 328 -6.08 15.64 17.19
N SER A 329 -5.48 14.53 17.61
CA SER A 329 -6.19 13.25 17.80
C SER A 329 -6.85 13.16 19.18
N ARG A 330 -8.04 12.55 19.24
CA ARG A 330 -8.70 12.14 20.48
C ARG A 330 -8.45 10.69 20.87
N ALA A 331 -7.79 9.89 20.02
CA ALA A 331 -7.50 8.50 20.34
C ALA A 331 -6.46 8.40 21.46
N LEU A 332 -6.82 7.71 22.55
CA LEU A 332 -5.94 7.48 23.69
C LEU A 332 -5.89 5.98 24.01
N MET A 333 -4.68 5.43 24.11
CA MET A 333 -4.45 4.05 24.50
C MET A 333 -4.06 3.97 25.97
N VAL A 334 -4.66 3.01 26.68
CA VAL A 334 -4.34 2.72 28.08
C VAL A 334 -3.45 1.46 28.13
N PRO A 335 -2.17 1.57 28.51
CA PRO A 335 -1.31 0.41 28.69
C PRO A 335 -1.91 -0.59 29.68
N GLY A 336 -1.98 -1.86 29.28
CA GLY A 336 -2.61 -2.90 30.10
C GLY A 336 -4.15 -2.87 30.11
N GLY A 337 -4.78 -1.84 29.53
CA GLY A 337 -6.23 -1.71 29.34
C GLY A 337 -6.93 -0.78 30.34
N SER A 338 -8.00 -0.14 29.88
CA SER A 338 -8.81 0.85 30.61
C SER A 338 -9.48 0.31 31.88
N GLN A 339 -9.63 -1.01 32.03
CA GLN A 339 -10.15 -1.64 33.25
C GLN A 339 -9.23 -1.45 34.47
N ASN A 340 -7.95 -1.12 34.25
CA ASN A 340 -7.03 -0.82 35.35
C ASN A 340 -7.17 0.62 35.87
N LEU A 341 -7.87 1.48 35.13
CA LEU A 341 -8.25 2.81 35.61
C LEU A 341 -9.46 2.71 36.53
N SER A 342 -9.54 3.57 37.54
CA SER A 342 -10.76 3.79 38.31
C SER A 342 -11.86 4.42 37.44
N GLN A 343 -13.11 4.37 37.88
CA GLN A 343 -14.21 5.02 37.15
C GLN A 343 -14.01 6.53 37.03
N GLU A 344 -13.54 7.18 38.09
CA GLU A 344 -13.26 8.62 38.12
C GLU A 344 -12.20 9.01 37.07
N GLU A 345 -11.12 8.25 36.97
CA GLU A 345 -10.07 8.47 35.96
C GLU A 345 -10.59 8.32 34.53
N ARG A 346 -11.43 7.31 34.28
CA ARG A 346 -12.03 7.11 32.95
C ARG A 346 -12.99 8.24 32.60
N ASP A 347 -13.88 8.60 33.51
CA ASP A 347 -14.84 9.68 33.29
C ASP A 347 -14.13 11.01 33.07
N ALA A 348 -13.02 11.27 33.78
CA ALA A 348 -12.19 12.45 33.58
C ALA A 348 -11.57 12.50 32.17
N LEU A 349 -10.98 11.40 31.69
CA LEU A 349 -10.42 11.33 30.34
C LEU A 349 -11.49 11.51 29.26
N ILE A 350 -12.66 10.89 29.43
CA ILE A 350 -13.79 11.02 28.49
C ILE A 350 -14.33 12.46 28.49
N GLN A 351 -14.46 13.09 29.66
CA GLN A 351 -14.88 14.50 29.78
C GLN A 351 -13.86 15.46 29.16
N ALA A 352 -12.57 15.13 29.20
CA ALA A 352 -11.52 15.85 28.49
C ALA A 352 -11.55 15.62 26.95
N GLY A 353 -12.43 14.72 26.48
CA GLY A 353 -12.69 14.46 25.08
C GLY A 353 -11.86 13.33 24.47
N TYR A 354 -11.16 12.53 25.28
CA TYR A 354 -10.41 11.37 24.81
C TYR A 354 -11.32 10.16 24.57
N ARG A 355 -10.97 9.37 23.56
CA ARG A 355 -11.57 8.07 23.26
C ARG A 355 -10.61 6.96 23.67
N LEU A 356 -11.03 6.11 24.60
CA LEU A 356 -10.18 5.09 25.21
C LEU A 356 -10.13 3.82 24.35
N TRP A 357 -8.94 3.44 23.90
CA TRP A 357 -8.67 2.25 23.11
C TRP A 357 -7.82 1.26 23.91
N ASP A 358 -8.23 0.00 23.94
CA ASP A 358 -7.48 -1.09 24.56
C ASP A 358 -7.06 -2.14 23.51
N PRO A 359 -5.92 -2.82 23.72
CA PRO A 359 -5.63 -4.06 23.02
C PRO A 359 -6.74 -5.08 23.28
N SER A 360 -7.14 -5.82 22.23
CA SER A 360 -8.15 -6.88 22.38
C SER A 360 -7.63 -8.12 23.11
N GLY A 361 -6.31 -8.21 23.32
CA GLY A 361 -5.66 -9.29 24.06
C GLY A 361 -4.15 -9.11 24.11
N ASP A 362 -3.46 -10.06 24.74
CA ASP A 362 -2.00 -10.05 24.86
C ASP A 362 -1.31 -10.52 23.57
N THR A 363 -0.70 -9.57 22.86
CA THR A 363 0.11 -9.83 21.66
C THR A 363 1.57 -10.16 21.96
N ARG A 364 1.96 -10.27 23.24
CA ARG A 364 3.32 -10.52 23.72
C ARG A 364 4.32 -9.46 23.21
N LEU A 365 4.04 -8.19 23.49
CA LEU A 365 4.76 -7.00 23.00
C LEU A 365 6.30 -7.05 23.05
N TRP A 366 6.88 -7.79 24.00
CA TRP A 366 8.34 -7.97 24.17
C TRP A 366 8.84 -9.39 23.86
N GLY A 367 7.98 -10.23 23.28
CA GLY A 367 8.30 -11.59 22.87
C GLY A 367 9.17 -11.66 21.62
N SER A 368 9.53 -12.89 21.22
CA SER A 368 10.12 -13.13 19.91
C SER A 368 9.10 -12.87 18.80
N ALA A 369 9.59 -12.63 17.57
CA ALA A 369 8.72 -12.43 16.41
C ALA A 369 7.68 -13.56 16.22
N SER A 370 8.09 -14.82 16.45
CA SER A 370 7.19 -15.97 16.39
C SER A 370 6.15 -15.95 17.51
N ALA A 371 6.52 -15.57 18.74
CA ALA A 371 5.58 -15.48 19.84
C ALA A 371 4.53 -14.38 19.59
N ILE A 372 4.96 -13.22 19.07
CA ILE A 372 4.08 -12.11 18.69
C ILE A 372 3.11 -12.56 17.59
N TYR A 373 3.63 -13.16 16.52
CA TYR A 373 2.83 -13.67 15.41
C TYR A 373 1.78 -14.68 15.88
N SER A 374 2.19 -15.72 16.63
CA SER A 374 1.28 -16.76 17.12
C SER A 374 0.21 -16.20 18.04
N SER A 375 0.55 -15.26 18.93
CA SER A 375 -0.44 -14.58 19.77
C SER A 375 -1.43 -13.75 18.96
N CYS A 376 -0.96 -12.99 17.98
CA CYS A 376 -1.83 -12.17 17.12
C CYS A 376 -2.79 -13.03 16.30
N VAL A 377 -2.29 -14.10 15.66
CA VAL A 377 -3.13 -15.06 14.93
C VAL A 377 -4.16 -15.71 15.85
N SER A 378 -3.74 -16.18 17.03
CA SER A 378 -4.64 -16.76 18.02
C SER A 378 -5.75 -15.78 18.42
N LEU A 379 -5.43 -14.49 18.57
CA LEU A 379 -6.41 -13.46 18.91
C LEU A 379 -7.41 -13.21 17.77
N LEU A 380 -6.94 -13.22 16.53
CA LEU A 380 -7.79 -13.05 15.34
C LEU A 380 -8.76 -14.23 15.19
N GLU A 381 -8.30 -15.45 15.41
CA GLU A 381 -9.10 -16.69 15.27
C GLU A 381 -10.13 -16.86 16.39
N ASN A 382 -9.78 -16.50 17.63
CA ASN A 382 -10.62 -16.74 18.79
C ASN A 382 -11.59 -15.59 19.12
N THR A 383 -11.49 -14.45 18.42
CA THR A 383 -12.39 -13.32 18.61
C THR A 383 -13.42 -13.31 17.49
N SER A 384 -14.70 -13.02 17.77
CA SER A 384 -15.73 -12.96 16.71
C SER A 384 -15.94 -11.55 16.13
N GLY A 385 -15.49 -10.50 16.82
CA GLY A 385 -15.64 -9.09 16.40
C GLY A 385 -14.34 -8.44 15.92
N ASN A 386 -14.36 -7.12 15.78
CA ASN A 386 -13.18 -6.31 15.44
C ASN A 386 -12.06 -6.50 16.46
N VAL A 387 -10.80 -6.50 16.02
CA VAL A 387 -9.63 -6.75 16.87
C VAL A 387 -8.67 -5.57 16.81
N VAL A 388 -8.19 -5.12 17.97
CA VAL A 388 -7.06 -4.20 18.10
C VAL A 388 -5.81 -5.03 18.39
N LEU A 389 -4.86 -5.05 17.45
CA LEU A 389 -3.56 -5.70 17.62
C LEU A 389 -2.51 -4.68 18.00
N SER A 390 -1.97 -4.81 19.21
CA SER A 390 -0.86 -3.97 19.68
C SER A 390 0.49 -4.54 19.28
N LEU A 391 1.40 -3.70 18.79
CA LEU A 391 2.79 -4.04 18.49
C LEU A 391 3.72 -2.95 19.04
N MET A 392 4.99 -3.28 19.27
CA MET A 392 6.00 -2.30 19.69
C MET A 392 6.85 -1.85 18.51
N SER A 393 7.42 -0.64 18.57
CA SER A 393 8.49 -0.25 17.64
C SER A 393 9.82 -0.95 17.97
N ASN A 394 9.94 -2.24 17.60
CA ASN A 394 11.11 -3.07 17.85
C ASN A 394 11.33 -4.13 16.74
N PRO A 395 12.52 -4.76 16.65
CA PRO A 395 12.84 -5.73 15.59
C PRO A 395 11.88 -6.93 15.53
N SER A 396 11.49 -7.46 16.69
CA SER A 396 10.59 -8.62 16.78
C SER A 396 9.23 -8.30 16.15
N SER A 397 8.72 -7.08 16.36
CA SER A 397 7.43 -6.64 15.83
C SER A 397 7.50 -6.37 14.33
N VAL A 398 8.61 -5.84 13.80
CA VAL A 398 8.84 -5.70 12.35
C VAL A 398 8.73 -7.07 11.65
N GLN A 399 9.43 -8.07 12.18
CA GLN A 399 9.42 -9.43 11.64
C GLN A 399 8.04 -10.10 11.78
N ALA A 400 7.38 -9.92 12.92
CA ALA A 400 6.04 -10.44 13.15
C ALA A 400 5.01 -9.78 12.22
N LEU A 401 5.05 -8.46 12.06
CA LEU A 401 4.16 -7.71 11.17
C LEU A 401 4.33 -8.14 9.71
N SER A 402 5.57 -8.34 9.26
CA SER A 402 5.86 -8.88 7.92
C SER A 402 5.18 -10.24 7.69
N SER A 403 5.15 -11.09 8.71
CA SER A 403 4.47 -12.39 8.65
C SER A 403 2.94 -12.24 8.73
N LEU A 404 2.44 -11.35 9.60
CA LEU A 404 1.01 -11.06 9.77
C LEU A 404 0.38 -10.49 8.50
N VAL A 405 1.10 -9.69 7.72
CA VAL A 405 0.64 -9.20 6.40
C VAL A 405 0.17 -10.36 5.52
N SER A 406 0.93 -11.45 5.47
CA SER A 406 0.57 -12.64 4.69
C SER A 406 -0.68 -13.32 5.25
N TYR A 407 -0.78 -13.41 6.59
CA TYR A 407 -1.95 -13.93 7.26
C TYR A 407 -3.21 -13.09 6.96
N PHE A 408 -3.11 -11.76 7.03
CA PHE A 408 -4.23 -10.85 6.77
C PHE A 408 -4.80 -11.05 5.35
N ARG A 409 -3.93 -11.18 4.35
CA ARG A 409 -4.32 -11.43 2.96
C ARG A 409 -5.01 -12.78 2.78
N GLN A 410 -4.46 -13.84 3.38
CA GLN A 410 -4.98 -15.20 3.24
C GLN A 410 -6.33 -15.39 3.96
N ASN A 411 -6.57 -14.64 5.03
CA ASN A 411 -7.76 -14.77 5.88
C ASN A 411 -8.76 -13.62 5.72
N ASN A 412 -8.67 -12.86 4.62
CA ASN A 412 -9.58 -11.74 4.30
C ASN A 412 -9.76 -10.75 5.47
N CYS A 413 -8.67 -10.44 6.18
CA CYS A 413 -8.68 -9.44 7.23
C CYS A 413 -8.65 -8.04 6.60
N GLU A 414 -9.54 -7.17 7.06
CA GLU A 414 -9.61 -5.79 6.61
C GLU A 414 -8.89 -4.88 7.62
N ILE A 415 -7.75 -4.32 7.21
CA ILE A 415 -7.01 -3.39 8.07
C ILE A 415 -7.61 -1.99 7.92
N ARG A 416 -8.11 -1.42 9.03
CA ARG A 416 -8.72 -0.09 9.04
C ARG A 416 -7.99 0.86 9.98
N PRO A 417 -7.99 2.18 9.70
CA PRO A 417 -7.46 3.17 10.62
C PRO A 417 -8.36 3.27 11.85
N ILE A 418 -7.77 3.51 13.01
CA ILE A 418 -8.51 4.06 14.15
C ILE A 418 -8.97 5.46 13.75
N SER A 419 -10.21 5.83 14.04
CA SER A 419 -10.70 7.19 13.82
C SER A 419 -11.63 7.63 14.94
N GLU A 420 -11.85 8.94 15.03
CA GLU A 420 -12.76 9.54 16.02
C GLU A 420 -14.23 9.26 15.72
N THR A 421 -14.56 8.70 14.55
CA THR A 421 -15.93 8.35 14.18
C THR A 421 -16.25 6.88 14.45
N ILE A 422 -15.24 6.08 14.82
CA ILE A 422 -15.40 4.66 15.14
C ILE A 422 -15.62 4.53 16.65
N THR A 423 -16.56 3.67 17.04
CA THR A 423 -16.76 3.30 18.44
C THR A 423 -15.48 2.64 18.96
N PRO A 424 -14.86 3.19 20.02
CA PRO A 424 -13.62 2.64 20.53
C PRO A 424 -13.79 1.20 21.03
N ILE A 425 -12.75 0.39 20.86
CA ILE A 425 -12.69 -0.96 21.45
C ILE A 425 -11.92 -0.84 22.76
N ASN A 426 -12.61 -1.07 23.86
CA ASN A 426 -12.03 -1.09 25.20
C ASN A 426 -12.69 -2.17 26.06
N GLN A 427 -11.98 -2.62 27.09
CA GLN A 427 -12.39 -3.73 27.95
C GLN A 427 -13.60 -3.41 28.83
N ILE A 428 -13.90 -2.12 29.02
CA ILE A 428 -15.07 -1.66 29.77
C ILE A 428 -16.33 -1.49 28.92
N ARG A 429 -16.25 -1.70 27.60
CA ARG A 429 -17.35 -1.51 26.63
C ARG A 429 -17.95 -0.10 26.61
N GLU A 430 -17.12 0.89 26.91
CA GLU A 430 -17.48 2.31 26.75
C GLU A 430 -17.48 2.70 25.28
N MET A 431 -18.49 3.46 24.87
CA MET A 431 -18.76 3.78 23.46
C MET A 431 -18.59 5.26 23.12
N ARG A 432 -18.44 6.13 24.14
CA ARG A 432 -18.35 7.58 23.98
C ARG A 432 -17.05 8.07 23.33
#